data_AF-A0A939R2Y8-F1
#
_entry.id   AF-A0A939R2Y8-F1
#
_cell.length_a   1.000
_cell.length_b   1.000
_cell.length_c   1.000
_cell.angle_alpha   90.00
_cell.angle_beta   90.00
_cell.angle_gamma   90.00
#
_symmetry.space_group_name_H-M   'P 1'
#
loop_
_entity.id
_entity.type
_entity.pdbx_description
1 polymer ?
#
loop_
_entity_poly.entity_id
_entity_poly.type
_entity_poly.pdbx_seq_one_letter_code
_entity_poly.pdbx_strand_id
1 'polypeptide(L)'
;MQEDFHHALKFKYDLCIGCAHCTGACPTGAIHVEDGHPRLDPNRCVDCGRCYIACPVNAIYIEQDDFQTVYDCKYPVLLMPSIFMAQFEDKIKEKTILSALYHIGFKHVFECEKSVDFLKGEMQKASDENDGLKPLISTFCPAIVRLIQVKFPVLVPNLYLMKPPLDLTALYIRKLLTEEDNIPEEDIGIFYVTPCAAKIAAIKSPATEEESPVTKVVNMNFLYSKVMRVIKQGEYQLCDDARTRFHRLSKASLNYTLTGGEASMLKEGRNLAIDGIHNVSEFLEKLEDEDIQDIDFLELRACDESCCGGILTANNRFLMTERQRKRMQKSPDEVDSEDNDLLNYTDYLAQHKRVLGHVEPRSMEKMDDDLAIAMQKMKRAFEINQNLPQVDCRICGYQSCKALSEATVKGDAEVEQCIFIQRILEHCDKMDISETMKVMTKIWGTKKTSSSIAKNLNL
;
A
#
# COMPACT_ATOMS: atom_id res chain seq x y z
N MET A 1 14.33 16.72 13.43
CA MET A 1 13.11 15.98 13.78
C MET A 1 12.48 15.57 12.48
N GLN A 2 12.52 14.27 12.14
CA GLN A 2 11.83 13.75 10.97
C GLN A 2 10.34 13.89 11.27
N GLU A 3 9.58 14.62 10.45
CA GLU A 3 8.14 14.77 10.64
C GLU A 3 7.50 13.37 10.72
N ASP A 4 6.57 13.20 11.67
CA ASP A 4 5.90 11.93 11.92
C ASP A 4 5.14 11.49 10.67
N PHE A 5 5.73 10.56 9.95
CA PHE A 5 5.13 9.95 8.77
C PHE A 5 3.81 9.27 9.13
N HIS A 6 2.76 9.59 8.37
CA HIS A 6 1.44 9.06 8.64
C HIS A 6 1.30 7.60 8.19
N HIS A 7 1.08 6.69 9.14
CA HIS A 7 0.68 5.30 8.87
C HIS A 7 -0.83 5.12 8.95
N ALA A 8 -1.42 4.58 7.89
CA ALA A 8 -2.86 4.31 7.80
C ALA A 8 -3.29 3.06 8.57
N LEU A 9 -2.34 2.20 8.95
CA LEU A 9 -2.60 0.98 9.68
C LEU A 9 -2.59 1.21 11.20
N LYS A 10 -3.65 0.78 11.88
CA LYS A 10 -3.82 0.94 13.33
C LYS A 10 -4.24 -0.38 14.00
N PHE A 11 -4.01 -0.50 15.31
CA PHE A 11 -4.32 -1.70 16.10
C PHE A 11 -5.45 -1.47 17.09
N LYS A 12 -6.34 -2.46 17.21
CA LYS A 12 -7.35 -2.60 18.28
C LYS A 12 -6.83 -3.60 19.29
N TYR A 13 -6.15 -3.11 20.32
CA TYR A 13 -5.48 -3.96 21.31
C TYR A 13 -6.46 -4.82 22.12
N ASP A 14 -7.69 -4.33 22.33
CA ASP A 14 -8.79 -5.04 22.98
C ASP A 14 -9.23 -6.31 22.21
N LEU A 15 -9.15 -6.30 20.89
CA LEU A 15 -9.47 -7.46 20.04
C LEU A 15 -8.28 -8.38 19.81
N CYS A 16 -7.06 -7.91 20.08
CA CYS A 16 -5.85 -8.67 19.78
C CYS A 16 -5.70 -9.88 20.70
N ILE A 17 -5.45 -11.05 20.11
CA ILE A 17 -5.18 -12.30 20.83
C ILE A 17 -3.68 -12.64 20.90
N GLY A 18 -2.81 -11.71 20.47
CA GLY A 18 -1.36 -11.88 20.49
C GLY A 18 -0.84 -13.12 19.74
N CYS A 19 -1.41 -13.50 18.60
CA CYS A 19 -1.01 -14.72 17.87
C CYS A 19 0.23 -14.56 16.97
N ALA A 20 0.77 -13.34 16.85
CA ALA A 20 1.95 -13.01 16.04
C ALA A 20 1.85 -13.31 14.52
N HIS A 21 0.67 -13.62 13.97
CA HIS A 21 0.49 -13.80 12.53
C HIS A 21 0.90 -12.55 11.74
N CYS A 22 0.62 -11.36 12.29
CA CYS A 22 1.00 -10.08 11.69
C CYS A 22 2.52 -9.89 11.59
N THR A 23 3.27 -10.31 12.61
CA THR A 23 4.74 -10.34 12.61
C THR A 23 5.27 -11.23 11.49
N GLY A 24 4.70 -12.44 11.35
CA GLY A 24 5.09 -13.37 10.28
C GLY A 24 4.76 -12.89 8.86
N ALA A 25 3.66 -12.15 8.70
CA ALA A 25 3.21 -11.66 7.40
C ALA A 25 3.89 -10.34 6.96
N CYS A 26 4.65 -9.69 7.84
CA CYS A 26 5.29 -8.41 7.52
C CYS A 26 6.51 -8.62 6.60
N PRO A 27 6.57 -8.01 5.41
CA PRO A 27 7.70 -8.22 4.48
C PRO A 27 8.99 -7.53 4.94
N THR A 28 8.90 -6.54 5.84
CA THR A 28 10.03 -5.73 6.29
C THR A 28 10.38 -5.91 7.77
N GLY A 29 9.72 -6.84 8.47
CA GLY A 29 9.94 -7.03 9.92
C GLY A 29 9.56 -5.83 10.77
N ALA A 30 8.64 -4.99 10.29
CA ALA A 30 8.18 -3.80 10.98
C ALA A 30 7.27 -4.10 12.19
N ILE A 31 6.90 -5.36 12.45
CA ILE A 31 6.00 -5.72 13.56
C ILE A 31 6.66 -6.74 14.45
N HIS A 32 6.83 -6.42 15.73
CA HIS A 32 7.22 -7.38 16.78
C HIS A 32 6.14 -7.45 17.87
N VAL A 33 6.22 -8.45 18.74
CA VAL A 33 5.28 -8.63 19.86
C VAL A 33 5.93 -8.23 21.17
N GLU A 34 5.23 -7.38 21.92
CA GLU A 34 5.59 -6.96 23.26
C GLU A 34 4.31 -6.86 24.11
N ASP A 35 4.36 -7.35 25.35
CA ASP A 35 3.23 -7.42 26.28
C ASP A 35 1.96 -8.04 25.64
N GLY A 36 2.15 -9.08 24.83
CA GLY A 36 1.07 -9.80 24.15
C GLY A 36 0.44 -9.05 22.97
N HIS A 37 0.97 -7.88 22.60
CA HIS A 37 0.43 -7.02 21.56
C HIS A 37 1.45 -6.69 20.47
N PRO A 38 1.00 -6.44 19.23
CA PRO A 38 1.89 -6.00 18.17
C PRO A 38 2.37 -4.56 18.42
N ARG A 39 3.67 -4.34 18.20
CA ARG A 39 4.34 -3.04 18.13
C ARG A 39 4.80 -2.81 16.70
N LEU A 40 4.54 -1.62 16.17
CA LEU A 40 4.92 -1.23 14.82
C LEU A 40 6.17 -0.35 14.90
N ASP A 41 7.19 -0.73 14.15
CA ASP A 41 8.31 0.14 13.79
C ASP A 41 7.87 1.00 12.59
N PRO A 42 7.69 2.32 12.78
CA PRO A 42 7.23 3.22 11.72
C PRO A 42 8.26 3.41 10.60
N ASN A 43 9.56 3.23 10.89
CA ASN A 43 10.62 3.41 9.89
C ASN A 43 10.70 2.22 8.93
N ARG A 44 10.33 1.02 9.39
CA ARG A 44 10.29 -0.19 8.56
C ARG A 44 8.95 -0.43 7.87
N CYS A 45 7.87 0.17 8.36
CA CYS A 45 6.53 -0.07 7.82
C CYS A 45 6.33 0.58 6.44
N VAL A 46 5.86 -0.21 5.47
CA VAL A 46 5.57 0.22 4.10
C VAL A 46 4.07 0.36 3.81
N ASP A 47 3.22 0.21 4.82
CA ASP A 47 1.74 0.25 4.72
C ASP A 47 1.12 -0.70 3.67
N CYS A 48 1.78 -1.82 3.34
CA CYS A 48 1.27 -2.81 2.39
C CYS A 48 0.04 -3.59 2.92
N GLY A 49 -0.21 -3.52 4.23
CA GLY A 49 -1.34 -4.13 4.92
C GLY A 49 -1.42 -5.65 4.89
N ARG A 50 -0.31 -6.36 4.63
CA ARG A 50 -0.30 -7.83 4.72
C ARG A 50 -0.65 -8.33 6.12
N CYS A 51 -0.23 -7.61 7.15
CA CYS A 51 -0.64 -7.87 8.54
C CYS A 51 -2.15 -7.74 8.76
N TYR A 52 -2.82 -6.78 8.10
CA TYR A 52 -4.28 -6.65 8.15
C TYR A 52 -4.97 -7.91 7.63
N ILE A 53 -4.53 -8.44 6.48
CA ILE A 53 -5.06 -9.69 5.90
C ILE A 53 -4.75 -10.91 6.77
N ALA A 54 -3.58 -10.95 7.41
CA ALA A 54 -3.16 -12.09 8.22
C ALA A 54 -3.84 -12.17 9.61
N CYS A 55 -4.51 -11.11 10.05
CA CYS A 55 -5.10 -11.05 11.38
C CYS A 55 -6.40 -11.88 11.45
N PRO A 56 -6.46 -12.96 12.24
CA PRO A 56 -7.65 -13.83 12.27
C PRO A 56 -8.84 -13.22 13.03
N VAL A 57 -8.61 -12.15 13.80
CA VAL A 57 -9.59 -11.53 14.71
C VAL A 57 -9.90 -10.08 14.33
N ASN A 58 -9.44 -9.62 13.15
CA ASN A 58 -9.65 -8.23 12.67
C ASN A 58 -9.22 -7.16 13.70
N ALA A 59 -8.17 -7.43 14.47
CA ALA A 59 -7.57 -6.50 15.43
C ALA A 59 -6.72 -5.40 14.77
N ILE A 60 -6.66 -5.37 13.44
CA ILE A 60 -5.98 -4.34 12.65
C ILE A 60 -7.04 -3.67 11.81
N TYR A 61 -7.05 -2.34 11.77
CA TYR A 61 -7.93 -1.57 10.90
C TYR A 61 -7.14 -0.54 10.11
N ILE A 62 -7.67 -0.17 8.96
CA ILE A 62 -7.13 0.89 8.12
C ILE A 62 -7.97 2.13 8.34
N GLU A 63 -7.34 3.20 8.79
CA GLU A 63 -8.04 4.48 8.98
C GLU A 63 -8.52 5.06 7.65
N GLN A 64 -9.59 5.85 7.73
CA GLN A 64 -10.14 6.63 6.64
C GLN A 64 -10.67 7.94 7.23
N ASP A 65 -10.94 8.95 6.40
CA ASP A 65 -11.61 10.16 6.87
C ASP A 65 -13.05 9.87 7.31
N ASP A 66 -13.60 10.74 8.16
CA ASP A 66 -15.00 10.66 8.54
C ASP A 66 -15.89 10.87 7.30
N PHE A 67 -16.68 9.85 6.99
CA PHE A 67 -17.55 9.86 5.82
C PHE A 67 -18.66 10.91 5.92
N GLN A 68 -19.01 11.39 7.12
CA GLN A 68 -20.02 12.43 7.27
C GLN A 68 -19.63 13.74 6.56
N THR A 69 -18.32 13.98 6.42
CA THR A 69 -17.79 15.15 5.70
C THR A 69 -18.21 15.24 4.23
N VAL A 70 -18.68 14.14 3.63
CA VAL A 70 -19.31 14.15 2.29
C VAL A 70 -20.56 15.03 2.28
N TYR A 71 -21.36 15.01 3.35
CA TYR A 71 -22.61 15.78 3.45
C TYR A 71 -22.37 17.24 3.84
N ASP A 72 -21.27 17.53 4.52
CA ASP A 72 -20.88 18.87 4.92
C ASP A 72 -20.11 19.62 3.81
N CYS A 73 -19.54 18.88 2.86
CA CYS A 73 -18.85 19.45 1.71
C CYS A 73 -19.85 20.10 0.74
N LYS A 74 -19.57 21.33 0.31
CA LYS A 74 -20.42 22.04 -0.66
C LYS A 74 -20.45 21.35 -2.02
N TYR A 75 -19.30 20.88 -2.49
CA TYR A 75 -19.17 20.21 -3.77
C TYR A 75 -18.34 18.92 -3.68
N PRO A 76 -18.93 17.82 -3.15
CA PRO A 76 -18.24 16.53 -3.00
C PRO A 76 -18.12 15.81 -4.35
N VAL A 77 -16.88 15.58 -4.79
CA VAL A 77 -16.55 14.82 -6.00
C VAL A 77 -15.95 13.49 -5.60
N LEU A 78 -16.45 12.40 -6.17
CA LEU A 78 -15.87 11.08 -5.99
C LEU A 78 -14.81 10.81 -7.04
N LEU A 79 -13.63 10.42 -6.60
CA LEU A 79 -12.57 9.91 -7.44
C LEU A 79 -12.31 8.44 -7.06
N MET A 80 -12.47 7.51 -8.00
CA MET A 80 -12.32 6.08 -7.74
C MET A 80 -11.45 5.38 -8.77
N PRO A 81 -10.67 4.36 -8.41
CA PRO A 81 -10.03 3.49 -9.38
C PRO A 81 -11.09 2.68 -10.12
N SER A 82 -10.84 2.37 -11.38
CA SER A 82 -11.76 1.64 -12.24
C SER A 82 -12.09 0.24 -11.71
N ILE A 83 -11.18 -0.37 -10.95
CA ILE A 83 -11.46 -1.64 -10.27
C ILE A 83 -12.63 -1.56 -9.27
N PHE A 84 -13.05 -0.36 -8.84
CA PHE A 84 -14.23 -0.19 -8.01
C PHE A 84 -15.47 -0.76 -8.72
N MET A 85 -15.63 -0.46 -10.01
CA MET A 85 -16.71 -0.99 -10.85
C MET A 85 -16.60 -2.50 -11.04
N ALA A 86 -15.38 -3.05 -11.11
CA ALA A 86 -15.16 -4.48 -11.25
C ALA A 86 -15.56 -5.31 -10.00
N GLN A 87 -15.82 -4.67 -8.85
CA GLN A 87 -16.29 -5.36 -7.64
C GLN A 87 -17.73 -5.85 -7.74
N PHE A 88 -18.54 -5.25 -8.61
CA PHE A 88 -19.95 -5.55 -8.76
C PHE A 88 -20.17 -6.71 -9.73
N GLU A 89 -21.23 -7.49 -9.49
CA GLU A 89 -21.62 -8.58 -10.40
C GLU A 89 -22.18 -8.03 -11.71
N ASP A 90 -22.01 -8.77 -12.81
CA ASP A 90 -22.44 -8.39 -14.18
C ASP A 90 -23.94 -8.01 -14.27
N LYS A 91 -24.78 -8.49 -13.35
CA LYS A 91 -26.21 -8.15 -13.28
C LYS A 91 -26.48 -6.72 -12.80
N ILE A 92 -25.54 -6.11 -12.08
CA ILE A 92 -25.64 -4.74 -11.60
C ILE A 92 -25.06 -3.81 -12.67
N LYS A 93 -25.93 -3.05 -13.33
CA LYS A 93 -25.51 -2.14 -14.41
C LYS A 93 -24.72 -0.96 -13.85
N GLU A 94 -23.74 -0.47 -14.62
CA GLU A 94 -22.94 0.71 -14.29
C GLU A 94 -23.79 1.91 -13.88
N LYS A 95 -24.83 2.21 -14.67
CA LYS A 95 -25.81 3.26 -14.37
C LYS A 95 -26.45 3.13 -12.99
N THR A 96 -26.70 1.90 -12.52
CA THR A 96 -27.24 1.65 -11.17
C THR A 96 -26.21 1.97 -10.09
N ILE A 97 -24.94 1.64 -10.30
CA ILE A 97 -23.84 1.95 -9.39
C ILE A 97 -23.66 3.47 -9.29
N LEU A 98 -23.57 4.16 -10.43
CA LEU A 98 -23.46 5.62 -10.48
C LEU A 98 -24.64 6.30 -9.79
N SER A 99 -25.86 5.85 -10.06
CA SER A 99 -27.08 6.37 -9.41
C SER A 99 -27.05 6.24 -7.89
N ALA A 100 -26.54 5.11 -7.38
CA ALA A 100 -26.37 4.92 -5.95
C ALA A 100 -25.29 5.85 -5.36
N LEU A 101 -24.20 6.11 -6.08
CA LEU A 101 -23.16 7.05 -5.65
C LEU A 101 -23.69 8.49 -5.61
N TYR A 102 -24.47 8.92 -6.60
CA TYR A 102 -25.14 10.22 -6.58
C TYR A 102 -26.16 10.32 -5.45
N HIS A 103 -26.94 9.26 -5.20
CA HIS A 103 -27.85 9.21 -4.07
C HIS A 103 -27.13 9.33 -2.72
N ILE A 104 -25.93 8.74 -2.59
CA ILE A 104 -25.12 8.83 -1.38
C ILE A 104 -24.69 10.27 -1.08
N GLY A 105 -24.60 11.16 -2.08
CA GLY A 105 -24.35 12.60 -1.88
C GLY A 105 -23.33 13.22 -2.83
N PHE A 106 -22.59 12.41 -3.61
CA PHE A 106 -21.58 12.94 -4.54
C PHE A 106 -22.24 13.72 -5.70
N LYS A 107 -21.57 14.78 -6.17
CA LYS A 107 -22.02 15.61 -7.30
C LYS A 107 -21.49 15.10 -8.63
N HIS A 108 -20.24 14.68 -8.65
CA HIS A 108 -19.60 14.04 -9.80
C HIS A 108 -18.82 12.80 -9.36
N VAL A 109 -18.66 11.88 -10.31
CA VAL A 109 -17.90 10.64 -10.15
C VAL A 109 -16.92 10.53 -11.32
N PHE A 110 -15.65 10.34 -11.02
CA PHE A 110 -14.58 10.17 -12.01
C PHE A 110 -13.76 8.91 -11.72
N GLU A 111 -13.23 8.29 -12.78
CA GLU A 111 -12.24 7.22 -12.66
C GLU A 111 -10.81 7.78 -12.69
N CYS A 112 -9.95 7.32 -11.78
CA CYS A 112 -8.55 7.76 -11.69
C CYS A 112 -7.76 7.49 -12.97
N GLU A 113 -8.14 6.47 -13.73
CA GLU A 113 -7.41 6.09 -14.93
C GLU A 113 -7.72 6.98 -16.14
N LYS A 114 -8.55 8.01 -15.97
CA LYS A 114 -8.83 9.01 -17.03
C LYS A 114 -7.56 9.72 -17.51
N SER A 115 -6.57 9.91 -16.65
CA SER A 115 -5.28 10.52 -17.01
C SER A 115 -4.25 9.53 -17.56
N VAL A 116 -4.57 8.23 -17.68
CA VAL A 116 -3.60 7.21 -18.09
C VAL A 116 -3.21 7.35 -19.56
N ASP A 117 -4.13 7.72 -20.45
CA ASP A 117 -3.79 7.93 -21.87
C ASP A 117 -2.79 9.09 -22.05
N PHE A 118 -2.90 10.14 -21.24
CA PHE A 118 -1.88 11.20 -21.15
C PHE A 118 -0.56 10.64 -20.61
N LEU A 119 -0.59 9.90 -19.49
CA LEU A 119 0.62 9.30 -18.90
C LEU A 119 1.34 8.35 -19.85
N LYS A 120 0.60 7.55 -20.61
CA LYS A 120 1.14 6.63 -21.63
C LYS A 120 2.01 7.40 -22.64
N GLY A 121 1.53 8.54 -23.12
CA GLY A 121 2.30 9.39 -24.04
C GLY A 121 3.58 9.94 -23.38
N GLU A 122 3.50 10.33 -22.11
CA GLU A 122 4.66 10.83 -21.36
C GLU A 122 5.68 9.75 -21.02
N MET A 123 5.23 8.54 -20.71
CA MET A 123 6.08 7.38 -20.47
C MET A 123 6.83 6.95 -21.73
N GLN A 124 6.16 6.97 -22.89
CA GLN A 124 6.79 6.66 -24.18
C GLN A 124 7.87 7.68 -24.54
N LYS A 125 7.57 8.98 -24.45
CA LYS A 125 8.58 10.04 -24.65
C LYS A 125 9.77 9.87 -23.71
N ALA A 126 9.51 9.63 -22.42
CA ALA A 126 10.56 9.43 -21.43
C ALA A 126 11.38 8.16 -21.65
N SER A 127 10.84 7.15 -22.36
CA SER A 127 11.58 5.94 -22.75
C SER A 127 12.46 6.20 -23.97
N ASP A 128 11.96 6.94 -24.95
CA ASP A 128 12.68 7.25 -26.20
C ASP A 128 13.82 8.26 -25.99
N GLU A 129 13.65 9.18 -25.03
CA GLU A 129 14.61 10.24 -24.72
C GLU A 129 15.71 9.83 -23.72
N ASN A 130 15.61 8.65 -23.08
CA ASN A 130 16.47 8.32 -21.94
C ASN A 130 17.76 7.56 -22.30
N ASP A 131 18.89 8.21 -22.05
CA ASP A 131 20.21 7.61 -21.83
C ASP A 131 20.51 7.44 -20.30
N GLY A 132 19.47 7.54 -19.46
CA GLY A 132 19.56 7.57 -18.00
C GLY A 132 19.76 6.21 -17.31
N LEU A 133 19.75 6.23 -15.97
CA LEU A 133 19.94 5.04 -15.13
C LEU A 133 18.82 4.02 -15.34
N LYS A 134 19.19 2.80 -15.73
CA LYS A 134 18.28 1.67 -15.96
C LYS A 134 18.44 0.58 -14.88
N PRO A 135 17.37 -0.19 -14.57
CA PRO A 135 16.01 -0.04 -15.06
C PRO A 135 15.30 1.19 -14.47
N LEU A 136 14.34 1.75 -15.19
CA LEU A 136 13.37 2.69 -14.62
C LEU A 136 12.32 1.93 -13.81
N ILE A 137 12.08 2.33 -12.56
CA ILE A 137 11.13 1.65 -11.67
C ILE A 137 9.89 2.52 -11.46
N SER A 138 8.71 1.98 -11.78
CA SER A 138 7.44 2.70 -11.55
C SER A 138 7.24 3.06 -10.08
N THR A 139 6.74 4.28 -9.84
CA THR A 139 6.41 4.81 -8.51
C THR A 139 4.93 4.74 -8.17
N PHE A 140 4.09 4.15 -9.04
CA PHE A 140 2.64 4.13 -8.82
C PHE A 140 2.24 3.42 -7.52
N CYS A 141 2.94 2.32 -7.15
CA CYS A 141 2.66 1.57 -5.92
C CYS A 141 3.47 2.15 -4.74
N PRO A 142 2.86 2.91 -3.80
CA PRO A 142 3.63 3.58 -2.74
C PRO A 142 4.27 2.60 -1.76
N ALA A 143 3.67 1.42 -1.59
CA ALA A 143 4.24 0.36 -0.78
C ALA A 143 5.56 -0.18 -1.38
N ILE A 144 5.70 -0.19 -2.71
CA ILE A 144 6.95 -0.58 -3.36
C ILE A 144 8.00 0.52 -3.27
N VAL A 145 7.62 1.78 -3.49
CA VAL A 145 8.52 2.92 -3.29
C VAL A 145 9.14 2.86 -1.89
N ARG A 146 8.31 2.64 -0.86
CA ARG A 146 8.77 2.51 0.53
C ARG A 146 9.56 1.24 0.79
N LEU A 147 9.22 0.12 0.14
CA LEU A 147 10.01 -1.10 0.21
C LEU A 147 11.42 -0.86 -0.33
N ILE A 148 11.55 -0.16 -1.46
CA ILE A 148 12.84 0.22 -2.04
C ILE A 148 13.59 1.15 -1.07
N GLN A 149 12.93 2.20 -0.56
CA GLN A 149 13.53 3.10 0.42
C GLN A 149 14.10 2.38 1.64
N VAL A 150 13.40 1.35 2.14
CA VAL A 150 13.75 0.63 3.38
C VAL A 150 14.70 -0.54 3.13
N LYS A 151 14.46 -1.39 2.13
CA LYS A 151 15.21 -2.63 1.88
C LYS A 151 16.26 -2.53 0.77
N PHE A 152 16.07 -1.65 -0.21
CA PHE A 152 16.90 -1.58 -1.42
C PHE A 152 17.29 -0.13 -1.74
N PRO A 153 17.90 0.59 -0.78
CA PRO A 153 18.12 2.03 -0.91
C PRO A 153 19.02 2.40 -2.10
N VAL A 154 19.86 1.48 -2.59
CA VAL A 154 20.70 1.67 -3.78
C VAL A 154 19.86 1.84 -5.06
N LEU A 155 18.63 1.33 -5.08
CA LEU A 155 17.70 1.43 -6.21
C LEU A 155 16.79 2.67 -6.14
N VAL A 156 16.92 3.51 -5.11
CA VAL A 156 16.15 4.77 -5.02
C VAL A 156 16.37 5.69 -6.24
N PRO A 157 17.60 5.87 -6.77
CA PRO A 157 17.83 6.66 -7.98
C PRO A 157 17.16 6.10 -9.25
N ASN A 158 16.79 4.82 -9.27
CA ASN A 158 16.08 4.18 -10.38
C ASN A 158 14.58 4.51 -10.41
N LEU A 159 14.03 5.15 -9.38
CA LEU A 159 12.61 5.48 -9.30
C LEU A 159 12.21 6.51 -10.37
N TYR A 160 11.26 6.14 -11.22
CA TYR A 160 10.67 7.02 -12.22
C TYR A 160 9.62 7.93 -11.57
N LEU A 161 10.04 9.15 -11.25
CA LEU A 161 9.31 10.14 -10.48
C LEU A 161 8.24 10.88 -11.32
N MET A 162 7.07 10.27 -11.45
CA MET A 162 5.88 10.84 -12.10
C MET A 162 4.68 10.87 -11.15
N LYS A 163 3.84 11.90 -11.24
CA LYS A 163 2.58 11.94 -10.48
C LYS A 163 1.67 10.77 -10.91
N PRO A 164 1.09 10.03 -9.95
CA PRO A 164 0.20 8.92 -10.26
C PRO A 164 -1.12 9.41 -10.90
N PRO A 165 -1.87 8.53 -11.60
CA PRO A 165 -3.15 8.91 -12.22
C PRO A 165 -4.16 9.56 -11.27
N LEU A 166 -4.11 9.15 -9.99
CA LEU A 166 -4.89 9.77 -8.91
C LEU A 166 -4.70 11.29 -8.86
N ASP A 167 -3.45 11.75 -8.78
CA ASP A 167 -3.14 13.15 -8.57
C ASP A 167 -3.37 13.95 -9.85
N LEU A 168 -3.00 13.40 -11.00
CA LEU A 168 -3.24 14.05 -12.30
C LEU A 168 -4.72 14.22 -12.59
N THR A 169 -5.52 13.18 -12.34
CA THR A 169 -6.98 13.27 -12.52
C THR A 169 -7.59 14.22 -11.50
N ALA A 170 -7.10 14.28 -10.26
CA ALA A 170 -7.57 15.24 -9.27
C ALA A 170 -7.27 16.69 -9.66
N LEU A 171 -6.06 16.98 -10.18
CA LEU A 171 -5.68 18.30 -10.71
C LEU A 171 -6.58 18.70 -11.89
N TYR A 172 -6.83 17.77 -12.82
CA TYR A 172 -7.76 17.99 -13.92
C TYR A 172 -9.18 18.30 -13.42
N ILE A 173 -9.70 17.53 -12.46
CA ILE A 173 -11.05 17.74 -11.90
C ILE A 173 -11.18 19.15 -11.30
N ARG A 174 -10.19 19.60 -10.52
CA ARG A 174 -10.21 20.96 -9.96
C ARG A 174 -10.28 22.00 -11.06
N LYS A 175 -9.40 21.89 -12.07
CA LYS A 175 -9.35 22.86 -13.16
C LYS A 175 -10.62 22.87 -14.01
N LEU A 176 -11.13 21.69 -14.36
CA LEU A 176 -12.38 21.51 -15.10
C LEU A 176 -13.55 22.19 -14.39
N LEU A 177 -13.76 21.90 -13.11
CA LEU A 177 -14.91 22.40 -12.36
C LEU A 177 -14.82 23.91 -12.09
N THR A 178 -13.62 24.44 -11.89
CA THR A 178 -13.42 25.88 -11.74
C THR A 178 -13.67 26.62 -13.05
N GLU A 179 -13.21 26.09 -14.19
CA GLU A 179 -13.31 26.78 -15.50
C GLU A 179 -14.66 26.59 -16.19
N GLU A 180 -15.19 25.38 -16.23
CA GLU A 180 -16.45 25.09 -16.94
C GLU A 180 -17.67 25.31 -16.05
N ASP A 181 -17.62 24.84 -14.81
CA ASP A 181 -18.78 24.82 -13.92
C ASP A 181 -18.80 26.02 -12.93
N ASN A 182 -17.77 26.89 -12.98
CA ASN A 182 -17.61 28.07 -12.12
C ASN A 182 -17.72 27.74 -10.61
N ILE A 183 -17.24 26.56 -10.21
CA ILE A 183 -17.23 26.15 -8.81
C ILE A 183 -15.95 26.70 -8.14
N PRO A 184 -16.06 27.44 -7.01
CA PRO A 184 -14.88 27.90 -6.27
C PRO A 184 -13.98 26.74 -5.84
N GLU A 185 -12.66 26.90 -5.94
CA GLU A 185 -11.70 25.83 -5.67
C GLU A 185 -11.80 25.32 -4.22
N GLU A 186 -12.06 26.22 -3.27
CA GLU A 186 -12.26 25.92 -1.86
C GLU A 186 -13.54 25.12 -1.56
N ASP A 187 -14.51 25.13 -2.48
CA ASP A 187 -15.78 24.42 -2.33
C ASP A 187 -15.68 22.97 -2.85
N ILE A 188 -14.65 22.66 -3.65
CA ILE A 188 -14.41 21.34 -4.26
C ILE A 188 -13.70 20.40 -3.26
N GLY A 189 -14.45 19.43 -2.75
CA GLY A 189 -13.90 18.32 -1.97
C GLY A 189 -13.74 17.07 -2.82
N ILE A 190 -12.50 16.64 -3.08
CA ILE A 190 -12.23 15.39 -3.81
C ILE A 190 -12.07 14.24 -2.81
N PHE A 191 -13.01 13.30 -2.84
CA PHE A 191 -13.03 12.10 -2.02
C PHE A 191 -12.49 10.92 -2.83
N TYR A 192 -11.29 10.47 -2.51
CA TYR A 192 -10.67 9.33 -3.15
C TYR A 192 -11.04 8.01 -2.47
N VAL A 193 -11.54 7.06 -3.25
CA VAL A 193 -11.84 5.70 -2.79
C VAL A 193 -10.65 4.80 -3.06
N THR A 194 -10.09 4.18 -2.03
CA THR A 194 -8.84 3.44 -2.19
C THR A 194 -8.92 1.96 -1.82
N PRO A 195 -8.29 1.06 -2.62
CA PRO A 195 -8.10 -0.33 -2.26
C PRO A 195 -6.87 -0.54 -1.33
N CYS A 196 -6.15 0.53 -0.96
CA CYS A 196 -4.77 0.43 -0.46
C CYS A 196 -4.47 1.36 0.73
N ALA A 197 -3.97 0.78 1.83
CA ALA A 197 -3.50 1.55 2.99
C ALA A 197 -2.29 2.45 2.66
N ALA A 198 -1.32 1.97 1.87
CA ALA A 198 -0.17 2.77 1.48
C ALA A 198 -0.53 4.01 0.66
N LYS A 199 -1.65 3.98 -0.07
CA LYS A 199 -2.14 5.15 -0.81
C LYS A 199 -2.74 6.20 0.14
N ILE A 200 -3.41 5.78 1.22
CA ILE A 200 -3.88 6.69 2.28
C ILE A 200 -2.69 7.39 2.93
N ALA A 201 -1.68 6.63 3.32
CA ALA A 201 -0.46 7.18 3.89
C ALA A 201 0.25 8.14 2.93
N ALA A 202 0.28 7.85 1.63
CA ALA A 202 0.89 8.72 0.62
C ALA A 202 0.11 10.03 0.38
N ILE A 203 -1.21 10.03 0.58
CA ILE A 203 -2.04 11.24 0.47
C ILE A 203 -1.90 12.10 1.74
N LYS A 204 -1.87 11.47 2.92
CA LYS A 204 -1.77 12.18 4.21
C LYS A 204 -0.36 12.64 4.57
N SER A 205 0.67 11.99 4.02
CA SER A 205 2.07 12.40 4.13
C SER A 205 2.76 12.16 2.78
N PRO A 206 2.54 13.06 1.79
CA PRO A 206 3.22 12.97 0.51
C PRO A 206 4.73 13.05 0.69
N ALA A 207 5.48 12.14 0.05
CA ALA A 207 6.93 12.09 0.20
C ALA A 207 7.67 13.18 -0.59
N THR A 208 7.02 13.73 -1.63
CA THR A 208 7.66 14.56 -2.65
C THR A 208 6.86 15.83 -2.96
N GLU A 209 5.82 16.13 -2.18
CA GLU A 209 4.92 17.26 -2.37
C GLU A 209 4.57 17.85 -1.02
N GLU A 210 4.15 19.12 -0.99
CA GLU A 210 3.63 19.74 0.23
C GLU A 210 2.26 19.14 0.58
N GLU A 211 1.36 19.04 -0.40
CA GLU A 211 0.00 18.55 -0.20
C GLU A 211 -0.49 17.73 -1.41
N SER A 212 -1.45 16.84 -1.18
CA SER A 212 -2.13 16.10 -2.24
C SER A 212 -3.32 16.91 -2.78
N PRO A 213 -3.61 16.87 -4.10
CA PRO A 213 -4.82 17.49 -4.66
C PRO A 213 -6.12 16.80 -4.17
N VAL A 214 -6.01 15.62 -3.55
CA VAL A 214 -7.11 14.87 -2.95
C VAL A 214 -7.40 15.37 -1.54
N THR A 215 -8.67 15.67 -1.25
CA THR A 215 -9.08 16.25 0.04
C THR A 215 -9.28 15.18 1.13
N LYS A 216 -9.88 14.04 0.77
CA LYS A 216 -10.32 13.02 1.73
C LYS A 216 -10.17 11.62 1.15
N VAL A 217 -9.96 10.63 2.02
CA VAL A 217 -9.87 9.21 1.64
C VAL A 217 -10.98 8.38 2.23
N VAL A 218 -11.48 7.42 1.44
CA VAL A 218 -12.53 6.48 1.83
C VAL A 218 -12.07 5.06 1.51
N ASN A 219 -12.24 4.12 2.44
CA ASN A 219 -11.93 2.72 2.21
C ASN A 219 -12.89 2.12 1.19
N MET A 220 -12.35 1.40 0.20
CA MET A 220 -13.12 0.84 -0.91
C MET A 220 -14.21 -0.15 -0.47
N ASN A 221 -13.93 -1.04 0.48
CA ASN A 221 -14.88 -2.00 1.03
C ASN A 221 -16.05 -1.32 1.77
N PHE A 222 -15.77 -0.20 2.43
CA PHE A 222 -16.77 0.59 3.14
C PHE A 222 -17.73 1.26 2.15
N LEU A 223 -17.21 1.95 1.12
CA LEU A 223 -18.08 2.56 0.10
C LEU A 223 -18.84 1.49 -0.70
N TYR A 224 -18.19 0.38 -1.06
CA TYR A 224 -18.87 -0.76 -1.72
C TYR A 224 -20.08 -1.23 -0.90
N SER A 225 -19.92 -1.40 0.41
CA SER A 225 -21.01 -1.83 1.30
C SER A 225 -22.16 -0.81 1.35
N LYS A 226 -21.85 0.50 1.34
CA LYS A 226 -22.86 1.56 1.26
C LYS A 226 -23.62 1.53 -0.07
N VAL A 227 -22.91 1.42 -1.20
CA VAL A 227 -23.52 1.33 -2.53
C VAL A 227 -24.42 0.11 -2.63
N MET A 228 -23.94 -1.06 -2.20
CA MET A 228 -24.73 -2.30 -2.21
C MET A 228 -25.98 -2.19 -1.34
N ARG A 229 -25.91 -1.48 -0.21
CA ARG A 229 -27.06 -1.21 0.65
C ARG A 229 -28.10 -0.36 -0.09
N VAL A 230 -27.71 0.76 -0.69
CA VAL A 230 -28.61 1.63 -1.47
C VAL A 230 -29.27 0.87 -2.62
N ILE A 231 -28.50 0.07 -3.36
CA ILE A 231 -29.01 -0.75 -4.47
C ILE A 231 -30.04 -1.77 -3.97
N LYS A 232 -29.76 -2.47 -2.85
CA LYS A 232 -30.67 -3.47 -2.27
C LYS A 232 -31.96 -2.86 -1.74
N GLN A 233 -31.89 -1.65 -1.17
CA GLN A 233 -33.07 -0.94 -0.66
C GLN A 233 -33.88 -0.25 -1.77
N GLY A 234 -33.31 -0.09 -2.97
CA GLY A 234 -33.96 0.61 -4.08
C GLY A 234 -34.09 2.11 -3.84
N GLU A 235 -33.24 2.69 -3.00
CA GLU A 235 -33.32 4.08 -2.53
C GLU A 235 -32.75 5.10 -3.53
N TYR A 236 -32.54 4.74 -4.80
CA TYR A 236 -31.89 5.62 -5.80
C TYR A 236 -32.82 5.95 -6.97
N GLN A 237 -32.58 7.12 -7.58
CA GLN A 237 -33.16 7.47 -8.87
C GLN A 237 -32.10 7.27 -9.95
N LEU A 238 -32.51 6.71 -11.10
CA LEU A 238 -31.59 6.52 -12.22
C LEU A 238 -31.07 7.88 -12.69
N CYS A 239 -29.74 8.02 -12.74
CA CYS A 239 -29.10 9.22 -13.24
C CYS A 239 -29.38 9.42 -14.73
N ASP A 240 -29.35 10.68 -15.17
CA ASP A 240 -29.41 11.03 -16.59
C ASP A 240 -28.00 10.93 -17.19
N ASP A 241 -27.86 10.20 -18.29
CA ASP A 241 -26.56 9.95 -18.93
C ASP A 241 -25.97 11.26 -19.45
N ALA A 242 -26.82 12.22 -19.86
CA ALA A 242 -26.39 13.54 -20.30
C ALA A 242 -25.79 14.41 -19.17
N ARG A 243 -26.04 14.06 -17.91
CA ARG A 243 -25.51 14.77 -16.73
C ARG A 243 -24.27 14.11 -16.14
N THR A 244 -23.96 12.89 -16.55
CA THR A 244 -22.80 12.16 -16.03
C THR A 244 -21.55 12.50 -16.85
N ARG A 245 -20.57 13.17 -16.24
CA ARG A 245 -19.19 13.29 -16.77
C ARG A 245 -18.40 11.97 -16.60
N PHE A 246 -19.10 10.83 -16.71
CA PHE A 246 -18.52 9.49 -16.52
C PHE A 246 -18.14 8.91 -17.88
N HIS A 247 -16.88 9.14 -18.25
CA HIS A 247 -16.36 8.84 -19.57
C HIS A 247 -15.92 7.38 -19.71
N ARG A 248 -15.94 6.90 -20.95
CA ARG A 248 -15.42 5.57 -21.28
C ARG A 248 -13.90 5.60 -21.30
N LEU A 249 -13.28 4.74 -20.50
CA LEU A 249 -11.83 4.56 -20.49
C LEU A 249 -11.34 3.69 -21.65
N SER A 250 -10.14 3.99 -22.16
CA SER A 250 -9.41 3.15 -23.12
C SER A 250 -9.02 1.79 -22.51
N LYS A 251 -8.65 0.82 -23.36
CA LYS A 251 -8.10 -0.47 -22.88
C LYS A 251 -6.85 -0.28 -22.04
N ALA A 252 -5.97 0.65 -22.42
CA ALA A 252 -4.74 0.93 -21.70
C ALA A 252 -5.04 1.50 -20.30
N SER A 253 -5.98 2.45 -20.23
CA SER A 253 -6.45 3.05 -18.98
C SER A 253 -7.02 2.01 -18.02
N LEU A 254 -7.89 1.12 -18.49
CA LEU A 254 -8.41 0.03 -17.64
C LEU A 254 -7.35 -1.00 -17.23
N ASN A 255 -6.38 -1.30 -18.11
CA ASN A 255 -5.30 -2.25 -17.84
C ASN A 255 -4.30 -1.73 -16.80
N TYR A 256 -4.16 -0.42 -16.64
CA TYR A 256 -3.19 0.22 -15.73
C TYR A 256 -3.31 -0.26 -14.27
N THR A 257 -4.53 -0.64 -13.87
CA THR A 257 -4.83 -1.16 -12.52
C THR A 257 -4.50 -2.64 -12.33
N LEU A 258 -4.27 -3.38 -13.41
CA LEU A 258 -3.89 -4.79 -13.44
C LEU A 258 -2.37 -4.93 -13.56
N THR A 259 -1.88 -6.14 -13.36
CA THR A 259 -0.46 -6.47 -13.55
C THR A 259 -0.12 -6.44 -15.05
N GLY A 260 0.96 -5.74 -15.40
CA GLY A 260 1.36 -5.49 -16.78
C GLY A 260 0.67 -4.27 -17.39
N GLY A 261 -0.01 -3.47 -16.58
CA GLY A 261 -0.71 -2.27 -17.01
C GLY A 261 0.22 -1.20 -17.57
N GLU A 262 1.31 -0.92 -16.88
CA GLU A 262 2.33 0.07 -17.27
C GLU A 262 3.35 -0.53 -18.23
N ALA A 263 3.83 -1.75 -17.95
CA ALA A 263 4.84 -2.39 -18.78
C ALA A 263 4.37 -2.59 -20.23
N SER A 264 3.08 -2.88 -20.44
CA SER A 264 2.50 -3.02 -21.79
C SER A 264 2.34 -1.70 -22.56
N MET A 265 2.51 -0.55 -21.91
CA MET A 265 2.43 0.77 -22.56
C MET A 265 3.73 1.12 -23.30
N LEU A 266 4.84 0.52 -22.90
CA LEU A 266 6.15 0.68 -23.50
C LEU A 266 6.33 -0.35 -24.61
N LYS A 267 6.59 0.13 -25.83
CA LYS A 267 6.62 -0.71 -27.05
C LYS A 267 7.95 -1.41 -27.27
N GLU A 268 9.04 -0.77 -26.86
CA GLU A 268 10.41 -1.24 -27.06
C GLU A 268 11.08 -1.50 -25.71
N GLY A 269 12.19 -2.24 -25.75
CA GLY A 269 12.96 -2.59 -24.56
C GLY A 269 12.41 -3.80 -23.79
N ARG A 270 13.19 -4.21 -22.78
CA ARG A 270 12.85 -5.29 -21.86
C ARG A 270 12.09 -4.71 -20.67
N ASN A 271 10.77 -4.70 -20.78
CA ASN A 271 9.84 -4.20 -19.76
C ASN A 271 9.21 -5.37 -19.01
N LEU A 272 9.35 -5.40 -17.69
CA LEU A 272 8.81 -6.48 -16.86
C LEU A 272 7.77 -5.95 -15.88
N ALA A 273 6.79 -6.80 -15.58
CA ALA A 273 5.77 -6.54 -14.57
C ALA A 273 5.78 -7.66 -13.53
N ILE A 274 5.83 -7.27 -12.25
CA ILE A 274 5.92 -8.19 -11.12
C ILE A 274 4.97 -7.70 -10.04
N ASP A 275 4.14 -8.62 -9.56
CA ASP A 275 3.20 -8.36 -8.50
C ASP A 275 3.38 -9.32 -7.31
N GLY A 276 2.81 -8.95 -6.18
CA GLY A 276 3.04 -9.62 -4.90
C GLY A 276 4.37 -9.21 -4.25
N ILE A 277 4.28 -8.63 -3.05
CA ILE A 277 5.44 -8.02 -2.36
C ILE A 277 6.60 -8.98 -2.11
N HIS A 278 6.35 -10.28 -1.95
CA HIS A 278 7.40 -11.29 -1.80
C HIS A 278 8.14 -11.54 -3.11
N ASN A 279 7.42 -11.68 -4.24
CA ASN A 279 8.03 -11.82 -5.56
C ASN A 279 8.83 -10.56 -5.92
N VAL A 280 8.29 -9.38 -5.60
CA VAL A 280 9.00 -8.11 -5.80
C VAL A 280 10.26 -8.05 -4.95
N SER A 281 10.22 -8.47 -3.69
CA SER A 281 11.41 -8.48 -2.82
C SER A 281 12.49 -9.42 -3.36
N GLU A 282 12.14 -10.64 -3.75
CA GLU A 282 13.09 -11.61 -4.33
C GLU A 282 13.70 -11.08 -5.63
N PHE A 283 12.89 -10.43 -6.47
CA PHE A 283 13.38 -9.87 -7.71
C PHE A 283 14.32 -8.69 -7.51
N LEU A 284 14.00 -7.80 -6.56
CA LEU A 284 14.87 -6.66 -6.22
C LEU A 284 16.19 -7.11 -5.59
N GLU A 285 16.19 -8.19 -4.80
CA GLU A 285 17.43 -8.82 -4.28
C GLU A 285 18.33 -9.26 -5.43
N LYS A 286 17.80 -9.99 -6.41
CA LYS A 286 18.54 -10.40 -7.62
C LYS A 286 18.99 -9.22 -8.51
N LEU A 287 18.23 -8.13 -8.51
CA LEU A 287 18.61 -6.92 -9.25
C LEU A 287 19.76 -6.18 -8.56
N GLU A 288 19.75 -6.10 -7.22
CA GLU A 288 20.81 -5.47 -6.42
C GLU A 288 22.10 -6.29 -6.43
N ASP A 289 22.01 -7.62 -6.44
CA ASP A 289 23.14 -8.56 -6.55
C ASP A 289 23.74 -8.64 -7.98
N GLU A 290 23.20 -7.87 -8.94
CA GLU A 290 23.58 -7.86 -10.36
C GLU A 290 23.38 -9.22 -11.10
N ASP A 291 22.62 -10.15 -10.53
CA ASP A 291 22.23 -11.44 -11.14
C ASP A 291 21.31 -11.25 -12.35
N ILE A 292 20.52 -10.18 -12.34
CA ILE A 292 19.61 -9.80 -13.44
C ILE A 292 20.01 -8.44 -13.98
N GLN A 293 20.37 -8.39 -15.26
CA GLN A 293 20.79 -7.18 -15.96
C GLN A 293 19.91 -6.92 -17.19
N ASP A 294 20.16 -5.82 -17.89
CA ASP A 294 19.53 -5.46 -19.17
C ASP A 294 17.99 -5.33 -19.11
N ILE A 295 17.47 -4.64 -18.09
CA ILE A 295 16.04 -4.31 -17.98
C ILE A 295 15.88 -2.81 -18.19
N ASP A 296 14.90 -2.43 -19.01
CA ASP A 296 14.62 -1.03 -19.31
C ASP A 296 13.59 -0.44 -18.32
N PHE A 297 12.52 -1.19 -18.04
CA PHE A 297 11.44 -0.74 -17.15
C PHE A 297 10.91 -1.85 -16.25
N LEU A 298 10.61 -1.48 -15.00
CA LEU A 298 10.01 -2.35 -13.99
C LEU A 298 8.69 -1.77 -13.46
N GLU A 299 7.60 -2.46 -13.78
CA GLU A 299 6.32 -2.30 -13.10
C GLU A 299 6.29 -3.23 -11.88
N LEU A 300 6.29 -2.65 -10.68
CA LEU A 300 6.28 -3.41 -9.44
C LEU A 300 5.01 -3.12 -8.62
N ARG A 301 4.34 -4.16 -8.15
CA ARG A 301 3.08 -4.08 -7.39
C ARG A 301 3.15 -4.90 -6.10
N ALA A 302 2.76 -4.31 -4.96
CA ALA A 302 2.81 -5.01 -3.68
C ALA A 302 1.73 -6.11 -3.51
N CYS A 303 0.63 -6.02 -4.24
CA CYS A 303 -0.50 -6.94 -4.13
C CYS A 303 -0.53 -7.87 -5.35
N ASP A 304 -0.90 -9.14 -5.13
CA ASP A 304 -1.16 -10.14 -6.17
C ASP A 304 -2.37 -9.71 -7.03
N GLU A 305 -2.29 -9.81 -8.36
CA GLU A 305 -3.24 -9.20 -9.30
C GLU A 305 -3.34 -7.66 -9.16
N SER A 306 -2.23 -7.02 -8.80
CA SER A 306 -2.11 -5.56 -8.67
C SER A 306 -3.22 -4.96 -7.78
N CYS A 307 -3.87 -3.87 -8.20
CA CYS A 307 -4.88 -3.19 -7.38
C CYS A 307 -6.11 -4.07 -7.08
N CYS A 308 -6.43 -5.07 -7.90
CA CYS A 308 -7.53 -6.01 -7.64
C CYS A 308 -7.28 -6.86 -6.38
N GLY A 309 -6.02 -7.13 -6.03
CA GLY A 309 -5.64 -7.78 -4.76
C GLY A 309 -5.41 -6.83 -3.59
N GLY A 310 -5.79 -5.55 -3.73
CA GLY A 310 -5.69 -4.57 -2.66
C GLY A 310 -6.47 -5.00 -1.41
N ILE A 311 -5.95 -4.69 -0.22
CA ILE A 311 -6.52 -5.18 1.05
C ILE A 311 -7.90 -4.63 1.38
N LEU A 312 -8.31 -3.52 0.74
CA LEU A 312 -9.59 -2.88 0.97
C LEU A 312 -10.62 -3.19 -0.14
N THR A 313 -10.34 -4.14 -1.03
CA THR A 313 -11.37 -4.63 -1.96
C THR A 313 -12.38 -5.52 -1.22
N ALA A 314 -13.64 -5.49 -1.64
CA ALA A 314 -14.73 -6.25 -1.03
C ALA A 314 -14.95 -7.63 -1.67
N ASN A 315 -14.37 -7.89 -2.84
CA ASN A 315 -14.63 -9.09 -3.63
C ASN A 315 -13.32 -9.85 -3.91
N ASN A 316 -13.44 -11.06 -4.46
CA ASN A 316 -12.28 -11.88 -4.80
C ASN A 316 -11.48 -11.25 -5.95
N ARG A 317 -10.17 -11.14 -5.78
CA ARG A 317 -9.25 -10.52 -6.75
C ARG A 317 -9.35 -11.12 -8.16
N PHE A 318 -9.47 -12.43 -8.31
CA PHE A 318 -9.52 -13.08 -9.62
C PHE A 318 -10.84 -12.78 -10.35
N LEU A 319 -11.95 -12.74 -9.63
CA LEU A 319 -13.24 -12.35 -10.21
C LEU A 319 -13.24 -10.87 -10.61
N MET A 320 -12.59 -10.01 -9.82
CA MET A 320 -12.44 -8.61 -10.17
C MET A 320 -11.55 -8.43 -11.41
N THR A 321 -10.40 -9.12 -11.48
CA THR A 321 -9.52 -9.11 -12.66
C THR A 321 -10.28 -9.56 -13.91
N GLU A 322 -11.06 -10.64 -13.81
CA GLU A 322 -11.88 -11.15 -14.92
C GLU A 322 -12.88 -10.10 -15.43
N ARG A 323 -13.60 -9.44 -14.51
CA ARG A 323 -14.57 -8.39 -14.86
C ARG A 323 -13.91 -7.13 -15.41
N GLN A 324 -12.76 -6.75 -14.87
CA GLN A 324 -11.97 -5.63 -15.40
C GLN A 324 -11.51 -5.93 -16.83
N ARG A 325 -11.03 -7.14 -17.09
CA ARG A 325 -10.68 -7.60 -18.45
C ARG A 325 -11.90 -7.62 -19.38
N LYS A 326 -13.09 -7.98 -18.91
CA LYS A 326 -14.34 -7.85 -19.70
C LYS A 326 -14.68 -6.39 -20.03
N ARG A 327 -14.44 -5.45 -19.11
CA ARG A 327 -14.60 -4.00 -19.38
C ARG A 327 -13.62 -3.57 -20.47
N MET A 328 -12.34 -3.97 -20.37
CA MET A 328 -11.33 -3.77 -21.42
C MET A 328 -11.75 -4.37 -22.76
N GLN A 329 -12.32 -5.58 -22.75
CA GLN A 329 -13.06 -6.26 -23.83
C GLN A 329 -13.84 -5.31 -24.73
N LYS A 330 -14.60 -4.43 -24.07
CA LYS A 330 -15.58 -3.57 -24.72
C LYS A 330 -14.98 -2.21 -25.06
N SER A 331 -13.97 -1.75 -24.33
CA SER A 331 -13.37 -0.41 -24.48
C SER A 331 -12.59 -0.21 -25.78
N PRO A 332 -12.51 1.05 -26.27
CA PRO A 332 -11.70 1.38 -27.43
C PRO A 332 -10.20 1.33 -27.11
N ASP A 333 -9.37 1.11 -28.14
CA ASP A 333 -7.91 1.09 -28.00
C ASP A 333 -7.31 2.49 -27.80
N GLU A 334 -7.87 3.47 -28.50
CA GLU A 334 -7.53 4.89 -28.41
C GLU A 334 -8.81 5.68 -28.10
N VAL A 335 -8.64 6.79 -27.38
CA VAL A 335 -9.72 7.73 -27.05
C VAL A 335 -9.28 9.12 -27.53
N ASP A 336 -10.23 9.89 -28.05
CA ASP A 336 -10.02 11.29 -28.41
C ASP A 336 -10.53 12.22 -27.30
N SER A 337 -10.58 13.53 -27.56
CA SER A 337 -11.06 14.51 -26.58
C SER A 337 -12.59 14.51 -26.41
N GLU A 338 -13.36 13.91 -27.32
CA GLU A 338 -14.80 13.70 -27.12
C GLU A 338 -15.03 12.55 -26.14
N ASP A 339 -14.25 11.47 -26.27
CA ASP A 339 -14.26 10.35 -25.34
C ASP A 339 -13.63 10.72 -23.99
N ASN A 340 -12.55 11.51 -24.00
CA ASN A 340 -11.77 11.90 -22.84
C ASN A 340 -11.36 13.38 -22.85
N ASP A 341 -12.25 14.23 -22.37
CA ASP A 341 -12.05 15.68 -22.21
C ASP A 341 -10.82 16.10 -21.37
N LEU A 342 -10.22 15.20 -20.58
CA LEU A 342 -8.92 15.45 -19.92
C LEU A 342 -7.82 15.78 -20.94
N LEU A 343 -7.93 15.26 -22.17
CA LEU A 343 -6.98 15.54 -23.25
C LEU A 343 -7.01 17.01 -23.71
N ASN A 344 -8.02 17.79 -23.33
CA ASN A 344 -8.03 19.24 -23.54
C ASN A 344 -7.12 20.00 -22.55
N TYR A 345 -6.63 19.33 -21.52
CA TYR A 345 -5.82 19.89 -20.44
C TYR A 345 -4.36 19.39 -20.44
N THR A 346 -3.88 18.79 -21.53
CA THR A 346 -2.54 18.18 -21.60
C THR A 346 -1.42 19.16 -21.30
N ASP A 347 -1.52 20.43 -21.73
CA ASP A 347 -0.49 21.43 -21.48
C ASP A 347 -0.39 21.77 -19.99
N TYR A 348 -1.54 21.94 -19.33
CA TYR A 348 -1.60 22.13 -17.88
C TYR A 348 -1.04 20.91 -17.15
N LEU A 349 -1.46 19.70 -17.51
CA LEU A 349 -0.98 18.47 -16.88
C LEU A 349 0.53 18.25 -17.13
N ALA A 350 1.04 18.59 -18.31
CA ALA A 350 2.46 18.46 -18.63
C ALA A 350 3.34 19.36 -17.76
N GLN A 351 2.84 20.54 -17.37
CA GLN A 351 3.52 21.45 -16.43
C GLN A 351 3.52 20.91 -14.99
N HIS A 352 2.55 20.07 -14.64
CA HIS A 352 2.37 19.54 -13.27
C HIS A 352 2.66 18.03 -13.15
N LYS A 353 3.19 17.38 -14.21
CA LYS A 353 3.33 15.91 -14.26
C LYS A 353 4.41 15.34 -13.34
N ARG A 354 5.45 16.13 -13.07
CA ARG A 354 6.59 15.70 -12.24
C ARG A 354 6.29 15.97 -10.78
N VAL A 355 6.85 15.13 -9.92
CA VAL A 355 6.90 15.45 -8.50
C VAL A 355 7.96 16.49 -8.22
N LEU A 356 7.72 17.36 -7.25
CA LEU A 356 8.60 18.51 -6.95
C LEU A 356 9.78 18.14 -6.05
N GLY A 357 9.60 17.17 -5.16
CA GLY A 357 10.62 16.72 -4.20
C GLY A 357 11.43 15.50 -4.63
N HIS A 358 12.38 15.13 -3.77
CA HIS A 358 13.20 13.92 -3.92
C HIS A 358 12.69 12.81 -3.01
N VAL A 359 12.77 11.56 -3.50
CA VAL A 359 12.53 10.39 -2.67
C VAL A 359 13.87 10.01 -2.03
N GLU A 360 13.97 10.17 -0.71
CA GLU A 360 15.19 9.81 0.03
C GLU A 360 15.12 8.36 0.54
N PRO A 361 16.26 7.65 0.60
CA PRO A 361 16.34 6.39 1.34
C PRO A 361 15.82 6.57 2.77
N ARG A 362 14.89 5.72 3.19
CA ARG A 362 14.50 5.63 4.60
C ARG A 362 15.47 4.65 5.20
N SER A 363 16.43 5.12 6.01
CA SER A 363 17.43 4.20 6.55
C SER A 363 16.71 3.04 7.20
N MET A 364 16.93 1.80 6.72
CA MET A 364 16.80 0.65 7.60
C MET A 364 17.70 1.01 8.77
N GLU A 365 17.09 1.26 9.94
CA GLU A 365 17.75 1.85 11.11
C GLU A 365 19.23 1.48 11.14
N LYS A 366 20.10 2.49 10.96
CA LYS A 366 21.54 2.27 11.00
C LYS A 366 21.86 1.52 12.29
N MET A 367 22.76 0.56 12.20
CA MET A 367 23.26 -0.11 13.41
C MET A 367 23.83 0.90 14.40
N ASP A 368 24.51 1.92 13.86
CA ASP A 368 25.01 3.08 14.56
C ASP A 368 25.30 4.21 13.56
N ASP A 369 25.39 5.45 14.01
CA ASP A 369 25.85 6.56 13.16
C ASP A 369 27.36 6.49 12.92
N ASP A 370 28.11 5.92 13.86
CA ASP A 370 29.54 5.64 13.69
C ASP A 370 29.74 4.33 12.91
N LEU A 371 30.45 4.41 11.77
CA LEU A 371 30.69 3.27 10.89
C LEU A 371 31.43 2.12 11.59
N ALA A 372 32.40 2.41 12.46
CA ALA A 372 33.16 1.38 13.17
C ALA A 372 32.26 0.66 14.19
N ILE A 373 31.41 1.39 14.91
CA ILE A 373 30.43 0.80 15.83
C ILE A 373 29.39 -0.01 15.05
N ALA A 374 28.91 0.51 13.91
CA ALA A 374 27.96 -0.19 13.05
C ALA A 374 28.53 -1.53 12.55
N MET A 375 29.79 -1.56 12.09
CA MET A 375 30.46 -2.79 11.68
C MET A 375 30.61 -3.81 12.82
N GLN A 376 30.94 -3.33 14.03
CA GLN A 376 31.02 -4.19 15.22
C GLN A 376 29.65 -4.80 15.57
N LYS A 377 28.58 -3.99 15.56
CA LYS A 377 27.21 -4.45 15.78
C LYS A 377 26.76 -5.44 14.71
N MET A 378 27.05 -5.20 13.43
CA MET A 378 26.75 -6.15 12.34
C MET A 378 27.46 -7.49 12.55
N LYS A 379 28.76 -7.47 12.85
CA LYS A 379 29.53 -8.69 13.15
C LYS A 379 28.92 -9.44 14.33
N ARG A 380 28.58 -8.72 15.40
CA ARG A 380 27.96 -9.31 16.59
C ARG A 380 26.57 -9.90 16.31
N ALA A 381 25.74 -9.22 15.52
CA ALA A 381 24.42 -9.71 15.14
C ALA A 381 24.52 -11.00 14.30
N PHE A 382 25.52 -11.08 13.42
CA PHE A 382 25.81 -12.28 12.64
C PHE A 382 26.25 -13.44 13.56
N GLU A 383 27.17 -13.20 14.49
CA GLU A 383 27.60 -14.20 15.49
C GLU A 383 26.42 -14.71 16.34
N ILE A 384 25.56 -13.81 16.82
CA ILE A 384 24.35 -14.19 17.57
C ILE A 384 23.45 -15.05 16.68
N ASN A 385 23.17 -14.62 15.45
CA ASN A 385 22.29 -15.36 14.54
C ASN A 385 22.79 -16.78 14.24
N GLN A 386 24.11 -16.96 14.06
CA GLN A 386 24.70 -18.30 13.85
C GLN A 386 24.50 -19.24 15.05
N ASN A 387 24.42 -18.69 16.26
CA ASN A 387 24.19 -19.47 17.49
C ASN A 387 22.71 -19.57 17.86
N LEU A 388 21.82 -18.89 17.15
CA LEU A 388 20.38 -19.08 17.26
C LEU A 388 19.93 -20.31 16.44
N PRO A 389 18.77 -20.91 16.76
CA PRO A 389 18.31 -22.12 16.09
C PRO A 389 17.99 -21.97 14.59
N GLN A 390 17.82 -20.75 14.09
CA GLN A 390 17.48 -20.44 12.69
C GLN A 390 16.18 -21.11 12.19
N VAL A 391 15.24 -21.39 13.10
CA VAL A 391 13.92 -22.00 12.81
C VAL A 391 12.81 -20.98 12.55
N ASP A 392 13.07 -19.69 12.81
CA ASP A 392 12.12 -18.58 12.62
C ASP A 392 10.72 -18.81 13.21
N CYS A 393 10.67 -19.38 14.42
CA CYS A 393 9.42 -19.75 15.10
C CYS A 393 8.59 -18.55 15.59
N ARG A 394 9.18 -17.36 15.71
CA ARG A 394 8.56 -16.11 16.20
C ARG A 394 8.16 -16.10 17.68
N ILE A 395 8.58 -17.10 18.46
CA ILE A 395 8.25 -17.21 19.90
C ILE A 395 8.89 -16.08 20.73
N CYS A 396 10.02 -15.53 20.29
CA CYS A 396 10.66 -14.37 20.93
C CYS A 396 9.95 -13.04 20.65
N GLY A 397 8.89 -13.02 19.83
CA GLY A 397 8.19 -11.82 19.40
C GLY A 397 8.71 -11.18 18.10
N TYR A 398 9.87 -11.59 17.60
CA TYR A 398 10.46 -11.09 16.34
C TYR A 398 10.18 -12.01 15.15
N GLN A 399 10.24 -11.46 13.93
CA GLN A 399 9.90 -12.19 12.70
C GLN A 399 10.82 -13.40 12.42
N SER A 400 12.11 -13.28 12.74
CA SER A 400 13.13 -14.28 12.44
C SER A 400 14.25 -14.27 13.49
N CYS A 401 15.11 -15.28 13.47
CA CYS A 401 16.31 -15.32 14.32
C CYS A 401 17.25 -14.14 14.00
N LYS A 402 17.35 -13.78 12.71
CA LYS A 402 18.08 -12.59 12.27
C LYS A 402 17.48 -11.31 12.87
N ALA A 403 16.16 -11.16 12.86
CA ALA A 403 15.52 -9.97 13.43
C ALA A 403 15.78 -9.85 14.95
N LEU A 404 15.75 -10.96 15.69
CA LEU A 404 16.12 -10.97 17.11
C LEU A 404 17.60 -10.58 17.32
N SER A 405 18.52 -11.09 16.49
CA SER A 405 19.94 -10.79 16.64
C SER A 405 20.26 -9.31 16.36
N GLU A 406 19.62 -8.72 15.36
CA GLU A 406 19.72 -7.29 15.05
C GLU A 406 19.15 -6.43 16.19
N ALA A 407 17.97 -6.78 16.71
CA ALA A 407 17.36 -6.08 17.84
C ALA A 407 18.24 -6.17 19.11
N THR A 408 18.91 -7.30 19.32
CA THR A 408 19.78 -7.52 20.49
C THR A 408 20.99 -6.59 20.47
N VAL A 409 21.66 -6.42 19.32
CA VAL A 409 22.84 -5.53 19.22
C VAL A 409 22.50 -4.05 19.25
N LYS A 410 21.23 -3.72 19.00
CA LYS A 410 20.69 -2.36 19.14
C LYS A 410 20.27 -2.03 20.56
N GLY A 411 20.08 -3.04 21.41
CA GLY A 411 19.59 -2.89 22.79
C GLY A 411 18.07 -2.91 22.91
N ASP A 412 17.35 -3.20 21.82
CA ASP A 412 15.88 -3.31 21.81
C ASP A 412 15.41 -4.67 22.35
N ALA A 413 16.30 -5.66 22.34
CA ALA A 413 16.03 -7.04 22.70
C ALA A 413 17.17 -7.66 23.53
N GLU A 414 16.87 -8.79 24.14
CA GLU A 414 17.83 -9.65 24.84
C GLU A 414 17.86 -11.02 24.14
N VAL A 415 19.03 -11.64 24.04
CA VAL A 415 19.17 -12.96 23.36
C VAL A 415 18.41 -14.04 24.12
N GLU A 416 18.24 -13.84 25.43
CA GLU A 416 17.45 -14.60 26.38
C GLU A 416 15.95 -14.61 26.02
N GLN A 417 15.47 -13.74 25.12
CA GLN A 417 14.12 -13.86 24.58
C GLN A 417 13.94 -15.11 23.70
N CYS A 418 15.02 -15.70 23.19
CA CYS A 418 14.95 -16.97 22.48
C CYS A 418 14.69 -18.12 23.46
N ILE A 419 13.57 -18.81 23.31
CA ILE A 419 13.21 -19.95 24.16
C ILE A 419 14.26 -21.06 24.17
N PHE A 420 14.98 -21.27 23.07
CA PHE A 420 16.06 -22.26 23.02
C PHE A 420 17.26 -21.83 23.86
N ILE A 421 17.61 -20.54 23.84
CA ILE A 421 18.67 -19.97 24.67
C ILE A 421 18.27 -20.06 26.14
N GLN A 422 17.01 -19.77 26.50
CA GLN A 422 16.50 -19.97 27.86
C GLN A 422 16.72 -21.41 28.34
N ARG A 423 16.35 -22.42 27.54
CA ARG A 423 16.55 -23.84 27.91
C ARG A 423 18.02 -24.22 28.07
N ILE A 424 18.90 -23.66 27.25
CA ILE A 424 20.35 -23.89 27.39
C ILE A 424 20.88 -23.24 28.68
N LEU A 425 20.46 -22.02 28.99
CA LEU A 425 20.88 -21.31 30.20
C LEU A 425 20.35 -21.98 31.47
N GLU A 426 19.09 -22.43 31.48
CA GLU A 426 18.52 -23.26 32.56
C GLU A 426 19.35 -24.55 32.76
N HIS A 427 19.69 -25.25 31.68
CA HIS A 427 20.49 -26.48 31.75
C HIS A 427 21.92 -26.24 32.27
N CYS A 428 22.45 -25.03 32.10
CA CYS A 428 23.76 -24.62 32.59
C CYS A 428 23.72 -23.93 33.96
N ASP A 429 22.59 -23.94 34.66
CA ASP A 429 22.37 -23.23 35.94
C ASP A 429 22.70 -21.72 35.86
N LYS A 430 22.51 -21.10 34.69
CA LYS A 430 22.77 -19.68 34.43
C LYS A 430 21.52 -18.80 34.45
N MET A 431 20.33 -19.41 34.51
CA MET A 431 19.05 -18.71 34.53
C MET A 431 18.01 -19.57 35.25
N ASP A 432 17.24 -18.97 36.14
CA ASP A 432 16.18 -19.66 36.87
C ASP A 432 14.83 -19.62 36.15
N ILE A 433 13.91 -20.52 36.55
CA ILE A 433 12.56 -20.63 35.95
C ILE A 433 11.75 -19.35 36.13
N SER A 434 11.96 -18.60 37.22
CA SER A 434 11.25 -17.35 37.48
C SER A 434 11.71 -16.26 36.51
N GLU A 435 13.01 -16.20 36.20
CA GLU A 435 13.60 -15.32 35.20
C GLU A 435 13.07 -15.65 33.80
N THR A 436 13.03 -16.93 33.40
CA THR A 436 12.51 -17.32 32.08
C THR A 436 11.03 -16.97 31.94
N MET A 437 10.24 -17.17 32.99
CA MET A 437 8.83 -16.77 33.00
C MET A 437 8.64 -15.24 32.95
N LYS A 438 9.54 -14.44 33.54
CA LYS A 438 9.49 -12.97 33.40
C LYS A 438 9.73 -12.55 31.95
N VAL A 439 10.72 -13.13 31.27
CA VAL A 439 11.00 -12.85 29.85
C VAL A 439 9.79 -13.20 28.99
N MET A 440 9.22 -14.40 29.17
CA MET A 440 8.04 -14.82 28.41
C MET A 440 6.82 -13.94 28.69
N THR A 441 6.66 -13.45 29.92
CA THR A 441 5.58 -12.53 30.29
C THR A 441 5.77 -11.15 29.66
N LYS A 442 7.01 -10.64 29.58
CA LYS A 442 7.32 -9.38 28.87
C LYS A 442 6.93 -9.45 27.40
N ILE A 443 7.11 -10.61 26.75
CA ILE A 443 6.77 -10.79 25.34
C ILE A 443 5.27 -11.01 25.15
N TRP A 444 4.68 -11.97 25.87
CA TRP A 444 3.34 -12.49 25.58
C TRP A 444 2.23 -11.99 26.51
N GLY A 445 2.59 -11.20 27.52
CA GLY A 445 1.69 -10.69 28.53
C GLY A 445 1.22 -11.78 29.51
N THR A 446 0.71 -11.33 30.66
CA THR A 446 0.30 -12.20 31.78
C THR A 446 -0.83 -13.17 31.41
N LYS A 447 -1.71 -12.80 30.47
CA LYS A 447 -2.82 -13.65 30.02
C LYS A 447 -2.33 -14.98 29.44
N LYS A 448 -1.16 -15.00 28.80
CA LYS A 448 -0.58 -16.20 28.14
C LYS A 448 0.45 -16.93 28.98
N THR A 449 0.87 -16.35 30.09
CA THR A 449 1.90 -16.92 30.97
C THR A 449 1.39 -17.22 32.38
N SER A 450 0.08 -17.07 32.62
CA SER A 450 -0.55 -17.35 33.90
C SER A 450 -0.47 -18.83 34.29
N SER A 451 -0.17 -19.09 35.57
CA SER A 451 -0.24 -20.44 36.16
C SER A 451 -1.64 -21.07 36.13
N SER A 452 -2.69 -20.26 35.93
CA SER A 452 -4.06 -20.77 35.72
C SER A 452 -4.20 -21.64 34.46
N ILE A 453 -3.30 -21.48 33.48
CA ILE A 453 -3.30 -22.26 32.25
C ILE A 453 -3.06 -23.75 32.54
N ALA A 454 -2.13 -24.09 33.45
CA ALA A 454 -1.90 -25.47 33.85
C ALA A 454 -3.17 -26.11 34.44
N LYS A 455 -3.87 -25.35 35.31
CA LYS A 455 -5.16 -25.79 35.88
C LYS A 455 -6.22 -26.01 34.80
N ASN A 456 -6.32 -25.11 33.82
CA ASN A 456 -7.29 -25.23 32.72
C ASN A 456 -7.01 -26.42 31.81
N LEU A 457 -5.75 -26.86 31.72
CA LEU A 457 -5.31 -28.00 30.92
C LEU A 457 -5.25 -29.31 31.71
N ASN A 458 -5.55 -29.31 33.01
CA ASN A 458 -5.40 -30.44 33.92
C ASN A 458 -3.97 -31.03 33.95
N LEU A 459 -2.96 -30.16 33.92
CA LEU A 459 -1.52 -30.52 34.01
C LEU A 459 -1.00 -30.47 35.45
#